data_AF-A0A920V8W8-F1
#
_entry.id   AF-A0A920V8W8-F1
#
_cell.length_a   1.000
_cell.length_b   1.000
_cell.length_c   1.000
_cell.angle_alpha   90.00
_cell.angle_beta   90.00
_cell.angle_gamma   90.00
#
_symmetry.space_group_name_H-M   'P 1'
#
loop_
_entity.id
_entity.type
_entity.pdbx_description
1 polymer ?
#
loop_
_entity_poly.entity_id
_entity_poly.type
_entity_poly.pdbx_seq_one_letter_code
_entity_poly.pdbx_strand_id
1 'polypeptide(L)'
;MNKEGAITGMLVGLIFTFSYILFFKFINPELNSKDYWLWGISPEGIGFIGMILNLFSATLVASLTAKTPADVKEMVDNIRQPLGGIMIGQ
;
A
#
# COMPACT_ATOMS: atom_id res chain seq x y z
N MET A 1 -11.21 -2.23 -0.75
CA MET A 1 -10.34 -1.04 -0.64
C MET A 1 -11.09 0.15 -1.21
N ASN A 2 -11.34 1.20 -0.42
CA ASN A 2 -11.81 2.49 -0.94
C ASN A 2 -10.59 3.34 -1.35
N LYS A 3 -10.83 4.45 -2.06
CA LYS A 3 -9.76 5.35 -2.53
C LYS A 3 -8.96 5.90 -1.34
N GLU A 4 -9.66 6.36 -0.31
CA GLU A 4 -9.04 6.93 0.89
C GLU A 4 -8.10 5.96 1.60
N GLY A 5 -8.52 4.71 1.83
CA GLY A 5 -7.68 3.68 2.45
C GLY A 5 -6.45 3.35 1.61
N ALA A 6 -6.59 3.26 0.29
CA ALA A 6 -5.43 3.02 -0.60
C ALA A 6 -4.42 4.19 -0.55
N ILE A 7 -4.90 5.43 -0.54
CA ILE A 7 -4.05 6.62 -0.48
C ILE A 7 -3.35 6.71 0.88
N THR A 8 -4.08 6.52 1.98
CA THR A 8 -3.49 6.56 3.32
C THR A 8 -2.45 5.45 3.50
N GLY A 9 -2.73 4.23 3.04
CA GLY A 9 -1.77 3.13 3.10
C GLY A 9 -0.48 3.41 2.35
N MET A 10 -0.60 3.91 1.12
CA MET A 10 0.56 4.31 0.31
C MET A 10 1.38 5.41 0.98
N LEU A 11 0.73 6.46 1.50
CA LEU A 11 1.43 7.54 2.19
C LEU A 11 2.16 7.05 3.43
N VAL A 12 1.49 6.29 4.30
CA VAL A 12 2.08 5.75 5.53
C VAL A 12 3.25 4.82 5.20
N GLY A 13 3.05 3.87 4.28
CA GLY A 13 4.07 2.89 3.91
C GLY A 13 5.30 3.52 3.25
N LEU A 14 5.09 4.44 2.30
CA LEU A 14 6.19 5.10 1.59
C LEU A 14 6.93 6.09 2.49
N ILE A 15 6.22 6.92 3.26
CA ILE A 15 6.86 7.88 4.17
C ILE A 15 7.66 7.14 5.24
N PHE A 16 7.12 6.07 5.80
CA PHE A 16 7.83 5.26 6.80
C PHE A 16 9.11 4.63 6.22
N THR A 17 8.99 3.97 5.06
CA THR A 17 10.14 3.32 4.42
C THR A 17 11.19 4.35 4.00
N PHE A 18 10.76 5.46 3.41
CA PHE A 18 11.62 6.51 2.90
C PHE A 18 12.33 7.26 4.04
N SER A 19 11.62 7.64 5.10
CA SER A 19 12.22 8.31 6.26
C SER A 19 13.27 7.45 6.95
N TYR A 20 13.04 6.14 7.08
CA TYR A 20 14.03 5.22 7.64
C TYR A 20 15.29 5.11 6.78
N ILE A 21 15.13 5.00 5.45
CA ILE A 21 16.26 4.96 4.53
C ILE A 21 17.04 6.27 4.55
N LEU A 22 16.35 7.42 4.53
CA LEU A 22 16.99 8.73 4.58
C LEU A 22 17.78 8.92 5.88
N PHE A 23 17.21 8.54 7.02
CA PHE A 23 17.86 8.70 8.32
C PHE A 23 19.18 7.94 8.40
N PHE A 24 19.20 6.67 7.98
CA PHE A 24 20.41 5.84 8.04
C PHE A 24 21.39 6.06 6.89
N LYS A 25 20.92 6.40 5.68
CA LYS A 25 21.84 6.59 4.52
C LYS A 25 22.33 8.03 4.33
N PHE A 26 21.55 9.04 4.69
CA PHE A 26 21.89 10.44 4.40
C PHE A 26 22.25 11.25 5.64
N ILE A 27 21.55 11.05 6.76
CA ILE A 27 21.77 11.88 7.96
C ILE A 27 22.92 11.32 8.79
N ASN A 28 22.88 10.03 9.14
CA ASN A 28 23.89 9.41 9.99
C ASN A 28 24.49 8.13 9.37
N PRO A 29 25.23 8.23 8.24
CA PRO A 29 25.87 7.08 7.62
C PRO A 29 26.91 6.39 8.53
N GLU A 30 27.50 7.12 9.50
CA GLU A 30 28.43 6.58 10.49
C GLU A 30 27.75 5.72 11.57
N LEU A 31 26.43 5.89 11.78
CA LEU A 31 25.63 5.06 12.70
C LEU A 31 24.93 3.91 11.99
N ASN A 32 25.30 3.60 10.74
CA ASN A 32 24.85 2.41 10.03
C ASN A 32 25.54 1.13 10.54
N SER A 33 25.57 0.96 11.87
CA SER A 33 26.03 -0.24 12.56
C SER A 33 24.83 -1.05 13.04
N LYS A 34 24.98 -2.38 13.11
CA LYS A 34 23.93 -3.32 13.54
C LYS A 34 23.31 -2.98 14.90
N ASP A 35 24.05 -2.27 15.75
CA ASP A 35 23.63 -1.90 17.10
C ASP A 35 22.54 -0.81 17.13
N TYR A 36 22.43 0.01 16.08
CA TYR A 36 21.46 1.11 16.00
C TYR A 36 20.27 0.80 15.09
N TRP A 37 20.29 -0.31 14.38
CA TRP A 37 19.17 -0.74 13.54
C TRP A 37 17.96 -1.13 14.40
N LEU A 38 16.76 -0.72 14.00
CA LEU A 38 15.53 -1.22 14.61
C LEU A 38 15.51 -2.75 14.48
N TRP A 39 15.64 -3.45 15.62
CA TRP A 39 15.62 -4.91 15.71
C TRP A 39 16.70 -5.62 14.88
N GLY A 40 17.80 -4.93 14.53
CA GLY A 40 18.83 -5.49 13.65
C GLY A 40 18.44 -5.57 12.17
N ILE A 41 17.38 -4.86 11.76
CA ILE A 41 16.91 -4.83 10.36
C ILE A 41 17.68 -3.75 9.59
N SER A 42 18.42 -4.18 8.57
CA SER A 42 19.11 -3.27 7.63
C SER A 42 18.12 -2.25 7.04
N PRO A 43 18.54 -1.01 6.77
CA PRO A 43 17.75 -0.02 6.03
C PRO A 43 17.16 -0.54 4.72
N GLU A 44 17.81 -1.51 4.07
CA GLU A 44 17.30 -2.13 2.83
C GLU A 44 16.11 -3.07 3.09
N GLY A 45 16.06 -3.70 4.27
CA GLY A 45 15.04 -4.68 4.66
C GLY A 45 13.80 -4.06 5.33
N ILE A 46 13.87 -2.79 5.73
CA ILE A 46 12.75 -2.12 6.42
C ILE A 46 11.48 -2.05 5.57
N GLY A 47 11.62 -2.14 4.24
CA GLY A 47 10.50 -2.14 3.30
C GLY A 47 9.48 -3.24 3.59
N PHE A 48 9.89 -4.38 4.17
CA PHE A 48 8.95 -5.43 4.59
C PHE A 48 8.02 -4.96 5.72
N ILE A 49 8.57 -4.26 6.73
CA ILE A 49 7.78 -3.63 7.80
C ILE A 49 6.89 -2.53 7.21
N GLY A 50 7.43 -1.73 6.27
CA GLY A 50 6.68 -0.71 5.56
C GLY A 50 5.49 -1.26 4.78
N MET A 51 5.63 -2.44 4.14
CA MET A 51 4.53 -3.12 3.46
C MET A 51 3.46 -3.64 4.42
N ILE A 52 3.85 -4.20 5.57
CA ILE A 52 2.91 -4.64 6.60
C ILE A 52 2.11 -3.44 7.13
N LEU A 53 2.79 -2.33 7.42
CA LEU A 53 2.15 -1.09 7.85
C LEU A 53 1.23 -0.50 6.78
N ASN A 54 1.64 -0.53 5.50
CA ASN A 54 0.80 -0.09 4.38
C ASN A 54 -0.49 -0.90 4.31
N LEU A 55 -0.40 -2.23 4.28
CA LEU A 55 -1.57 -3.11 4.21
C LEU A 55 -2.47 -2.97 5.44
N PHE A 56 -1.89 -2.86 6.63
CA PHE A 56 -2.63 -2.68 7.87
C PHE A 56 -3.37 -1.34 7.89
N SER A 57 -2.68 -0.23 7.61
CA SER A 57 -3.28 1.10 7.58
C SER A 57 -4.30 1.25 6.45
N ALA A 58 -4.02 0.71 5.26
CA ALA A 58 -4.96 0.70 4.14
C ALA A 58 -6.25 -0.05 4.50
N THR A 59 -6.14 -1.21 5.14
CA THR A 59 -7.30 -2.02 5.54
C THR A 59 -8.10 -1.33 6.65
N LEU A 60 -7.41 -0.77 7.65
CA LEU A 60 -8.03 -0.07 8.77
C LEU A 60 -8.80 1.17 8.28
N VAL A 61 -8.16 2.03 7.49
CA VAL A 61 -8.82 3.23 6.94
C VAL A 61 -9.89 2.84 5.94
N ALA A 62 -9.69 1.81 5.13
CA ALA A 62 -10.73 1.32 4.24
C ALA A 62 -11.96 0.78 4.98
N SER A 63 -11.79 0.27 6.20
CA SER A 63 -12.90 -0.20 7.04
C SER A 63 -13.64 0.94 7.75
N LEU A 64 -12.95 2.04 8.05
CA LEU A 64 -13.49 3.20 8.77
C LEU A 64 -14.08 4.27 7.85
N THR A 65 -13.62 4.34 6.59
CA THR A 65 -14.02 5.38 5.64
C THR A 65 -15.12 4.90 4.67
N ALA A 66 -15.79 5.85 4.04
CA ALA A 66 -16.93 5.64 3.14
C ALA A 66 -16.70 4.50 2.11
N LYS A 67 -17.77 3.76 1.83
CA LYS A 67 -17.78 2.70 0.83
C LYS A 67 -17.48 3.27 -0.56
N THR A 68 -16.80 2.48 -1.38
CA THR A 68 -16.44 2.83 -2.76
C THR A 68 -17.66 3.37 -3.51
N PRO A 69 -17.53 4.54 -4.18
CA PRO A 69 -18.62 5.16 -4.95
C PRO A 69 -19.28 4.19 -5.93
N ALA A 70 -20.61 4.29 -6.07
CA ALA A 70 -21.41 3.35 -6.83
C ALA A 70 -21.11 3.38 -8.34
N ASP A 71 -20.79 4.57 -8.88
CA ASP A 71 -20.35 4.82 -10.25
C ASP A 71 -19.08 4.03 -10.60
N VAL A 72 -18.10 4.00 -9.70
CA VAL A 72 -16.86 3.22 -9.89
C VAL A 72 -17.16 1.73 -9.87
N LYS A 73 -18.09 1.30 -9.01
CA LYS A 73 -18.49 -0.11 -8.91
C LYS A 73 -19.22 -0.57 -10.17
N GLU A 74 -20.13 0.25 -10.68
CA GLU A 74 -20.87 0.00 -11.93
C GLU A 74 -19.94 -0.02 -13.14
N MET A 75 -18.97 0.90 -13.22
CA MET A 75 -17.94 0.88 -14.26
C MET A 75 -17.13 -0.43 -14.22
N VAL A 76 -16.72 -0.88 -13.02
CA VAL A 76 -15.98 -2.14 -12.86
C VAL A 76 -16.86 -3.35 -13.19
N ASP A 77 -18.13 -3.35 -12.80
CA ASP A 77 -19.07 -4.42 -13.10
C ASP A 77 -19.37 -4.52 -14.62
N ASN A 78 -19.46 -3.38 -15.31
CA ASN A 78 -19.57 -3.33 -16.78
C ASN A 78 -18.32 -3.84 -17.49
N ILE A 79 -17.12 -3.62 -16.94
CA ILE A 79 -15.87 -4.21 -17.45
C ILE A 79 -15.78 -5.71 -17.12
N ARG A 80 -16.31 -6.14 -15.97
CA ARG A 80 -16.30 -7.53 -15.50
C ARG A 80 -17.32 -8.41 -16.18
N GLN A 81 -18.36 -7.85 -16.80
CA GLN A 81 -19.21 -8.63 -17.70
C GLN A 81 -18.34 -9.06 -18.89
N PRO A 82 -18.12 -10.37 -19.10
CA PRO A 82 -17.61 -10.79 -20.39
C PRO A 82 -18.60 -10.30 -21.45
N LEU A 83 -18.10 -9.93 -22.63
CA LEU A 83 -18.89 -9.78 -23.85
C LEU A 83 -19.57 -11.14 -24.16
N GLY A 84 -20.57 -11.52 -23.39
CA GLY A 84 -21.41 -12.69 -23.56
C GLY A 84 -22.44 -12.40 -24.63
N GLY A 85 -21.96 -12.17 -25.85
CA GLY A 85 -22.76 -11.90 -27.03
C GLY A 85 -22.22 -12.60 -28.27
N ILE A 86 -21.47 -13.70 -28.11
CA ILE A 86 -21.33 -14.67 -29.20
C ILE A 86 -22.56 -15.57 -29.10
N MET A 87 -23.63 -15.17 -29.81
CA MET A 87 -24.76 -16.03 -30.11
C MET A 87 -24.25 -17.20 -30.96
N ILE A 88 -24.16 -18.37 -30.32
CA ILE A 88 -23.96 -19.65 -31.01
C ILE A 88 -25.32 -20.04 -31.58
N GLY A 89 -25.33 -20.38 -32.88
CA GLY A 89 -26.51 -20.32 -33.74
C GLY A 89 -27.75 -21.08 -33.27
N GLN A 90 -28.91 -20.50 -33.64
CA GLN A 90 -30.05 -21.15 -34.27
C GLN A 90 -30.72 -20.15 -35.21
#